data_AF-X1MDC0-F1
#
_entry.id   AF-X1MDC0-F1
#
_cell.length_a   1.000
_cell.length_b   1.000
_cell.length_c   1.000
_cell.angle_alpha   90.00
_cell.angle_beta   90.00
_cell.angle_gamma   90.00
#
_symmetry.space_group_name_H-M   'P 1'
#
loop_
_entity.id
_entity.type
_entity.pdbx_description
1 polymer ?
#
loop_
_entity_poly.entity_id
_entity_poly.type
_entity_poly.pdbx_seq_one_letter_code
_entity_poly.pdbx_strand_id
1 'polypeptide(L)'
;MKIRTYLRGIIIILLGVILLANNFQILSWGVWYELLKFWPVILIAVGIDLIFRKGSLSFLQILSPLVIIAAIGGAIYLSQADRAYEITGQALRFEQPLSPELKQADIEISFGAGILRLEGSSTYLFEGDFTTPSWLRPKMRYKVVGKKGFLELTEE
;
A
#
# COMPACT_ATOMS: atom_id res chain seq x y z
N MET A 1 4.38 38.21 -10.89
CA MET A 1 5.23 38.08 -9.68
C MET A 1 4.48 37.69 -8.39
N LYS A 2 3.13 37.59 -8.33
CA LYS A 2 2.41 37.27 -7.08
C LYS A 2 2.15 35.76 -6.82
N ILE A 3 2.18 34.90 -7.85
CA ILE A 3 1.87 33.46 -7.74
C ILE A 3 2.82 32.66 -6.83
N ARG A 4 4.12 32.97 -6.82
CA ARG A 4 5.11 32.23 -6.00
C ARG A 4 4.83 32.35 -4.50
N THR A 5 4.27 33.47 -4.07
CA THR A 5 3.92 33.71 -2.67
C THR A 5 2.65 32.94 -2.29
N TYR A 6 1.65 32.89 -3.17
CA TYR A 6 0.42 32.12 -2.95
C TYR A 6 0.66 30.61 -2.98
N LEU A 7 1.51 30.10 -3.88
CA LEU A 7 1.87 28.68 -3.92
C LEU A 7 2.52 28.20 -2.62
N ARG A 8 3.45 29.01 -2.06
CA ARG A 8 4.07 28.69 -0.77
C ARG A 8 3.04 28.64 0.35
N GLY A 9 2.12 29.61 0.39
CA GLY A 9 1.03 29.61 1.37
C GLY A 9 0.11 28.39 1.24
N ILE A 10 -0.30 28.07 0.02
CA ILE A 10 -1.16 26.91 -0.27
C ILE A 10 -0.47 25.60 0.12
N ILE A 11 0.82 25.44 -0.18
CA ILE A 11 1.57 24.23 0.21
C ILE A 11 1.59 24.06 1.73
N ILE A 12 1.82 25.14 2.48
CA ILE A 12 1.82 25.10 3.95
C ILE A 12 0.42 24.76 4.49
N ILE A 13 -0.63 25.35 3.91
CA ILE A 13 -2.01 25.05 4.30
C ILE A 13 -2.34 23.58 4.04
N LEU A 14 -2.03 23.05 2.86
CA LEU A 14 -2.27 21.64 2.50
C LEU A 14 -1.51 20.70 3.43
N LEU A 15 -0.24 21.00 3.71
CA LEU A 15 0.59 20.22 4.63
C LEU A 15 0.01 20.22 6.05
N GLY A 16 -0.44 21.39 6.53
CA GLY A 16 -1.08 21.52 7.84
C GLY A 16 -2.39 20.73 7.95
N VAL A 17 -3.22 20.74 6.90
CA VAL A 17 -4.46 19.95 6.85
C VAL A 17 -4.18 18.45 6.89
N ILE A 18 -3.19 17.97 6.12
CA ILE A 18 -2.78 16.56 6.12
C ILE A 18 -2.27 16.13 7.50
N LEU A 19 -1.42 16.95 8.12
CA LEU A 19 -0.90 16.69 9.46
C LEU A 19 -2.02 16.65 10.51
N LEU A 20 -2.98 17.57 10.43
CA LEU A 20 -4.13 17.59 11.32
C LEU A 20 -4.98 16.31 11.17
N ALA A 21 -5.26 15.90 9.93
CA ALA A 21 -5.99 14.66 9.65
C ALA A 21 -5.24 13.40 10.12
N ASN A 22 -3.90 13.41 10.05
CA ASN A 22 -3.07 12.33 10.60
C ASN A 22 -3.17 12.28 12.14
N ASN A 23 -3.17 13.44 12.81
CA ASN A 23 -3.32 13.52 14.26
C ASN A 23 -4.66 12.97 14.75
N PHE A 24 -5.75 13.23 14.02
CA PHE A 24 -7.07 12.66 14.31
C PHE A 24 -7.23 11.17 13.94
N GLN A 25 -6.14 10.49 13.53
CA GLN A 25 -6.16 9.10 13.06
C GLN A 25 -7.10 8.86 11.86
N ILE A 26 -7.51 9.93 11.17
CA ILE A 26 -8.31 9.85 9.93
C ILE A 26 -7.42 9.37 8.79
N LEU A 27 -6.16 9.81 8.77
CA LEU A 27 -5.14 9.41 7.80
C LEU A 27 -4.03 8.62 8.49
N SER A 28 -3.68 7.47 7.94
CA SER A 28 -2.53 6.70 8.42
C SER A 28 -1.21 7.36 8.02
N TRP A 29 -0.12 6.99 8.69
CA TRP A 29 1.23 7.42 8.31
C TRP A 29 1.64 6.99 6.88
N GLY A 30 0.95 6.00 6.30
CA GLY A 30 1.16 5.55 4.92
C GLY A 30 0.83 6.62 3.87
N VAL A 31 0.01 7.63 4.20
CA VAL A 31 -0.33 8.72 3.27
C VAL A 31 0.90 9.49 2.79
N TRP A 32 1.95 9.62 3.61
CA TRP A 32 3.20 10.26 3.21
C TRP A 32 3.90 9.52 2.07
N TYR A 33 3.89 8.19 2.12
CA TYR A 33 4.46 7.35 1.06
C TYR A 33 3.67 7.53 -0.25
N GLU A 34 2.34 7.54 -0.16
CA GLU A 34 1.49 7.78 -1.32
C GLU A 34 1.71 9.17 -1.92
N LEU A 35 1.78 10.22 -1.09
CA LEU A 35 2.07 11.59 -1.54
C LEU A 35 3.43 11.70 -2.24
N LEU A 36 4.46 11.01 -1.74
CA LEU A 36 5.78 11.00 -2.36
C LEU A 36 5.76 10.34 -3.75
N LYS A 37 4.89 9.37 -4.02
CA LYS A 37 4.74 8.79 -5.38
C LYS A 37 4.32 9.82 -6.43
N PHE A 38 3.67 10.91 -6.03
CA PHE A 38 3.26 12.01 -6.93
C PHE A 38 4.37 13.01 -7.25
N TRP A 39 5.63 12.74 -6.88
CA TRP A 39 6.77 13.57 -7.28
C TRP A 39 6.85 13.89 -8.79
N PRO A 40 6.45 13.03 -9.75
CA PRO A 40 6.48 13.37 -11.17
C PRO A 40 5.50 14.49 -11.52
N VAL A 41 4.37 14.56 -10.83
CA VAL A 41 3.36 15.62 -11.00
C VAL A 41 3.92 16.96 -10.56
N ILE A 42 4.67 16.98 -9.47
CA ILE A 42 5.35 18.20 -8.99
C ILE A 42 6.33 18.69 -10.05
N LEU A 43 7.10 17.79 -10.69
CA LEU A 43 8.01 18.16 -11.78
C LEU A 43 7.26 18.71 -13.00
N ILE A 44 6.13 18.10 -13.39
CA ILE A 44 5.29 18.60 -14.48
C ILE A 44 4.78 20.01 -14.15
N ALA A 45 4.28 20.24 -12.94
CA ALA A 45 3.79 21.55 -12.51
C ALA A 45 4.89 22.62 -12.53
N VAL A 46 6.11 22.27 -12.07
CA VAL A 46 7.28 23.16 -12.13
C VAL A 46 7.68 23.45 -13.58
N GLY A 47 7.66 22.45 -14.46
CA GLY A 47 7.95 22.62 -15.89
C GLY A 47 6.97 23.55 -16.58
N ILE A 48 5.67 23.41 -16.29
CA ILE A 48 4.61 24.30 -16.81
C ILE A 48 4.82 25.74 -16.32
N ASP A 49 5.09 25.94 -15.02
CA ASP A 49 5.38 27.29 -14.47
C ASP A 49 6.60 27.94 -15.16
N LEU A 50 7.60 27.14 -15.51
CA LEU A 50 8.81 27.62 -16.19
C LEU A 50 8.52 28.06 -17.64
N ILE A 51 7.73 27.29 -18.39
CA ILE A 51 7.39 27.54 -19.80
C ILE A 51 6.49 28.78 -19.92
N PHE A 52 5.45 28.88 -19.09
CA PHE A 52 4.44 29.95 -19.20
C PHE A 52 4.77 31.19 -18.35
N ARG A 53 6.01 31.31 -17.88
CA ARG A 53 6.47 32.37 -16.96
C ARG A 53 6.40 33.80 -17.52
N LYS A 54 6.43 33.97 -18.85
CA LYS A 54 6.54 35.28 -19.52
C LYS A 54 5.64 35.45 -20.77
N GLY A 55 4.70 34.56 -21.05
CA GLY A 55 3.86 34.60 -22.25
C GLY A 55 2.48 35.27 -22.05
N SER A 56 1.89 35.80 -23.14
CA SER A 56 0.53 36.39 -23.16
C SER A 56 -0.58 35.41 -22.76
N LEU A 57 -0.28 34.12 -22.75
CA LEU A 57 -1.13 33.01 -22.33
C LEU A 57 -1.10 32.76 -20.81
N SER A 58 -1.03 33.81 -20.01
CA SER A 58 -0.95 33.71 -18.54
C SER A 58 -2.17 33.02 -17.91
N PHE A 59 -3.29 32.91 -18.63
CA PHE A 59 -4.47 32.14 -18.17
C PHE A 59 -4.19 30.63 -18.07
N LEU A 60 -3.26 30.08 -18.86
CA LEU A 60 -2.85 28.67 -18.76
C LEU A 60 -2.10 28.36 -17.45
N GLN A 61 -1.72 29.36 -16.65
CA GLN A 61 -1.14 29.13 -15.32
C GLN A 61 -2.13 28.50 -14.33
N ILE A 62 -3.45 28.59 -14.58
CA ILE A 62 -4.49 27.88 -13.81
C ILE A 62 -4.41 26.36 -14.00
N LEU A 63 -3.79 25.89 -15.09
CA LEU A 63 -3.60 24.47 -15.33
C LEU A 63 -2.70 23.83 -14.26
N SER A 64 -1.75 24.57 -13.69
CA SER A 64 -0.86 24.06 -12.64
C SER A 64 -1.60 23.65 -11.35
N PRO A 65 -2.38 24.53 -10.69
CA PRO A 65 -3.15 24.12 -9.52
C PRO A 65 -4.23 23.08 -9.88
N LEU A 66 -4.80 23.13 -11.09
CA LEU A 66 -5.76 22.13 -11.55
C LEU A 66 -5.15 20.73 -11.64
N VAL A 67 -3.92 20.61 -12.17
CA VAL A 67 -3.17 19.35 -12.23
C VAL A 67 -2.85 18.82 -10.84
N ILE A 68 -2.49 19.70 -9.90
CA ILE A 68 -2.24 19.31 -8.50
C ILE A 68 -3.54 18.80 -7.85
N ILE A 69 -4.66 19.49 -8.03
CA ILE A 69 -5.97 19.08 -7.51
C ILE A 69 -6.40 17.74 -8.13
N ALA A 70 -6.24 17.58 -9.44
CA ALA A 70 -6.56 16.33 -10.14
C ALA A 70 -5.68 15.17 -9.65
N ALA A 71 -4.40 15.41 -9.38
CA ALA A 71 -3.51 14.40 -8.82
C ALA A 71 -3.90 14.00 -7.38
N ILE A 72 -4.24 14.97 -6.53
CA ILE A 72 -4.73 14.70 -5.17
C ILE A 72 -6.06 13.94 -5.21
N GLY A 73 -7.01 14.37 -6.05
CA GLY A 73 -8.29 13.70 -6.23
C GLY A 73 -8.14 12.28 -6.78
N GLY A 74 -7.23 12.09 -7.75
CA GLY A 74 -6.86 10.79 -8.28
C GLY A 74 -6.22 9.89 -7.22
N ALA A 75 -5.32 10.43 -6.39
CA ALA A 75 -4.71 9.71 -5.28
C ALA A 75 -5.76 9.19 -4.29
N ILE A 76 -6.72 10.04 -3.92
CA ILE A 76 -7.81 9.68 -3.00
C ILE A 76 -8.73 8.64 -3.64
N TYR A 77 -9.10 8.83 -4.91
CA TYR A 77 -9.93 7.88 -5.65
C TYR A 77 -9.26 6.51 -5.77
N LEU A 78 -7.97 6.47 -6.12
CA LEU A 78 -7.19 5.23 -6.21
C LEU A 78 -7.00 4.58 -4.82
N SER A 79 -6.74 5.37 -3.77
CA SER A 79 -6.66 4.86 -2.40
C SER A 79 -7.98 4.24 -1.91
N GLN A 80 -9.13 4.70 -2.42
CA GLN A 80 -10.44 4.10 -2.16
C GLN A 80 -10.68 2.88 -3.06
N ALA A 81 -10.18 2.89 -4.31
CA ALA A 81 -10.25 1.77 -5.24
C ALA A 81 -9.36 0.58 -4.83
N ASP A 82 -8.25 0.82 -4.15
CA ASP A 82 -7.42 -0.25 -3.55
C ASP A 82 -8.17 -1.01 -2.45
N ARG A 83 -9.22 -0.44 -1.84
CA ARG A 83 -10.14 -1.20 -0.97
C ARG A 83 -11.12 -2.09 -1.74
N ALA A 84 -11.29 -1.85 -3.04
CA ALA A 84 -12.15 -2.63 -3.94
C ALA A 84 -11.37 -3.63 -4.80
N TYR A 85 -10.04 -3.53 -4.87
CA TYR A 85 -9.17 -4.64 -5.28
C TYR A 85 -9.06 -5.65 -4.12
N GLU A 86 -10.20 -6.17 -3.66
CA GLU A 86 -10.23 -7.52 -3.14
C GLU A 86 -9.76 -8.41 -4.28
N ILE A 87 -8.52 -8.90 -4.13
CA ILE A 87 -7.93 -9.90 -5.00
C ILE A 87 -9.02 -10.95 -5.20
N THR A 88 -9.54 -11.07 -6.43
CA THR A 88 -10.41 -12.17 -6.86
C THR A 88 -9.58 -13.46 -6.95
N GLY A 89 -8.83 -13.72 -5.90
CA GLY A 89 -8.03 -14.90 -5.67
C GLY A 89 -8.92 -15.88 -4.94
N GLN A 90 -8.84 -17.15 -5.33
CA GLN A 90 -9.49 -18.18 -4.55
C GLN A 90 -8.81 -18.19 -3.18
N ALA A 91 -9.59 -17.95 -2.12
CA ALA A 91 -9.10 -18.14 -0.77
C ALA A 91 -8.83 -19.63 -0.57
N LEU A 92 -7.55 -20.00 -0.61
CA LEU A 92 -7.11 -21.36 -0.30
C LEU A 92 -6.89 -21.44 1.20
N ARG A 93 -7.78 -22.17 1.87
CA ARG A 93 -7.70 -22.39 3.30
C ARG A 93 -6.84 -23.63 3.56
N PHE A 94 -5.75 -23.43 4.31
CA PHE A 94 -4.90 -24.52 4.77
C PHE A 94 -5.02 -24.62 6.29
N GLU A 95 -5.30 -25.83 6.77
CA GLU A 95 -5.37 -26.15 8.19
C GLU A 95 -4.48 -27.36 8.47
N GLN A 96 -3.58 -27.20 9.44
CA GLN A 96 -2.76 -28.28 9.96
C GLN A 96 -3.03 -28.43 11.46
N PRO A 97 -3.70 -29.52 11.90
CA PRO A 97 -3.99 -29.72 13.32
C PRO A 97 -2.71 -29.92 14.13
N LEU A 98 -2.73 -29.42 15.37
CA LEU A 98 -1.64 -29.61 16.33
C LEU A 98 -1.64 -31.05 16.85
N SER A 99 -0.57 -31.79 16.59
CA SER A 99 -0.41 -33.15 17.11
C SER A 99 -0.05 -33.12 18.61
N PRO A 100 -0.64 -33.97 19.47
CA PRO A 100 -0.40 -33.94 20.93
C PRO A 100 1.05 -34.19 21.35
N GLU A 101 1.82 -34.85 20.48
CA GLU A 101 3.21 -35.25 20.75
C GLU A 101 4.23 -34.17 20.34
N LEU A 102 3.77 -33.13 19.64
CA LEU A 102 4.60 -32.06 19.09
C LEU A 102 4.95 -31.05 20.18
N LYS A 103 6.24 -30.77 20.36
CA LYS A 103 6.73 -29.76 21.32
C LYS A 103 7.40 -28.56 20.67
N GLN A 104 7.79 -28.71 19.41
CA GLN A 104 8.46 -27.68 18.63
C GLN A 104 7.99 -27.78 17.18
N ALA A 105 7.89 -26.62 16.53
CA ALA A 105 7.61 -26.52 15.12
C ALA A 105 8.60 -25.57 14.46
N ASP A 106 9.16 -25.99 13.34
CA ASP A 106 9.96 -25.15 12.46
C ASP A 106 9.07 -24.81 11.25
N ILE A 107 8.82 -23.52 11.06
CA ILE A 107 7.92 -22.99 10.02
C ILE A 107 8.77 -22.17 9.04
N GLU A 108 8.80 -22.59 7.79
CA GLU A 108 9.48 -21.92 6.69
C GLU A 108 8.44 -21.37 5.70
N ILE A 109 8.44 -20.05 5.52
CA ILE A 109 7.51 -19.35 4.62
C ILE A 109 8.33 -18.67 3.53
N SER A 110 8.29 -19.24 2.33
CA SER A 110 8.85 -18.61 1.14
C SER A 110 7.81 -17.67 0.54
N PHE A 111 7.98 -16.37 0.81
CA PHE A 111 7.05 -15.33 0.38
C PHE A 111 7.74 -14.35 -0.58
N GLY A 112 7.20 -14.19 -1.78
CA GLY A 112 7.75 -13.29 -2.79
C GLY A 112 7.39 -11.83 -2.55
N ALA A 113 6.19 -11.43 -3.00
CA ALA A 113 5.71 -10.05 -2.92
C ALA A 113 4.22 -10.01 -2.57
N GLY A 114 3.87 -9.18 -1.58
CA GLY A 114 2.49 -8.99 -1.14
C GLY A 114 2.40 -8.61 0.34
N ILE A 115 1.29 -8.96 0.98
CA ILE A 115 1.04 -8.71 2.40
C ILE A 115 1.05 -10.04 3.16
N LEU A 116 2.01 -10.20 4.08
CA LEU A 116 2.05 -11.31 5.03
C LEU A 116 1.57 -10.82 6.40
N ARG A 117 0.52 -11.44 6.94
CA ARG A 117 0.05 -11.20 8.32
C ARG A 117 0.19 -12.49 9.12
N LEU A 118 0.86 -12.40 10.27
CA LEU A 118 1.06 -13.52 11.17
C LEU A 118 0.39 -13.20 12.50
N GLU A 119 -0.52 -14.06 12.91
CA GLU A 119 -1.22 -13.99 14.19
C GLU A 119 -0.98 -15.27 14.98
N GLY A 120 -0.97 -15.14 16.31
CA GLY A 120 -0.83 -16.28 17.22
C GLY A 120 -2.16 -16.63 17.89
N SER A 121 -2.14 -17.64 18.76
CA SER A 121 -3.28 -18.11 19.57
C SER A 121 -4.26 -19.05 18.87
N SER A 122 -3.88 -19.64 17.73
CA SER A 122 -4.63 -20.73 17.11
C SER A 122 -4.57 -22.01 17.94
N THR A 123 -5.62 -22.83 17.87
CA THR A 123 -5.64 -24.21 18.38
C THR A 123 -5.02 -25.21 17.40
N TYR A 124 -4.80 -24.79 16.15
CA TYR A 124 -4.11 -25.55 15.12
C TYR A 124 -2.61 -25.28 15.17
N LEU A 125 -1.81 -26.17 14.56
CA LEU A 125 -0.39 -25.91 14.36
C LEU A 125 -0.20 -24.75 13.38
N PHE A 126 -1.04 -24.71 12.35
CA PHE A 126 -1.08 -23.67 11.36
C PHE A 126 -2.50 -23.59 10.79
N GLU A 127 -3.05 -22.38 10.74
CA GLU A 127 -4.27 -22.08 9.98
C GLU A 127 -4.09 -20.73 9.29
N GLY A 128 -4.61 -20.63 8.07
CA GLY A 128 -4.53 -19.38 7.32
C GLY A 128 -5.27 -19.45 5.99
N ASP A 129 -5.78 -18.28 5.61
CA ASP A 129 -6.37 -18.06 4.30
C ASP A 129 -5.34 -17.42 3.37
N PHE A 130 -5.11 -18.04 2.21
CA PHE A 130 -4.19 -17.55 1.20
C PHE A 130 -4.99 -17.03 0.02
N THR A 131 -4.93 -15.72 -0.19
CA THR A 131 -5.54 -15.07 -1.35
C THR A 131 -4.47 -14.84 -2.40
N THR A 132 -4.36 -15.76 -3.36
CA THR A 132 -3.38 -15.66 -4.45
C THR A 132 -4.08 -15.44 -5.80
N PRO A 133 -3.43 -14.72 -6.74
CA PRO A 133 -3.88 -14.67 -8.12
C PRO A 133 -3.97 -16.08 -8.72
N SER A 134 -4.83 -16.28 -9.72
CA SER A 134 -5.09 -17.60 -10.32
C SER A 134 -3.87 -18.30 -10.93
N TRP A 135 -2.82 -17.55 -11.25
CA TRP A 135 -1.55 -18.08 -11.76
C TRP A 135 -0.55 -18.52 -10.68
N LEU A 136 -0.74 -18.12 -9.43
CA LEU A 136 0.18 -18.43 -8.33
C LEU A 136 -0.45 -19.50 -7.44
N ARG A 137 0.18 -20.68 -7.37
CA ARG A 137 -0.37 -21.81 -6.62
C ARG A 137 0.47 -22.09 -5.37
N PRO A 138 0.00 -21.66 -4.18
CA PRO A 138 0.72 -21.98 -2.96
C PRO A 138 0.69 -23.48 -2.70
N LYS A 139 1.83 -24.03 -2.29
CA LYS A 139 2.01 -25.41 -1.86
C LYS A 139 2.41 -25.43 -0.39
N MET A 140 1.71 -26.24 0.39
CA MET A 140 2.05 -26.52 1.78
C MET A 140 2.59 -27.95 1.89
N ARG A 141 3.74 -28.11 2.53
CA ARG A 141 4.33 -29.39 2.87
C ARG A 141 4.47 -29.49 4.38
N TYR A 142 4.05 -30.63 4.92
CA TYR A 142 4.15 -30.91 6.35
C TYR A 142 4.82 -32.27 6.59
N LYS A 143 5.77 -32.30 7.53
CA LYS A 143 6.46 -33.51 7.98
C LYS A 143 6.68 -33.48 9.48
N VAL A 144 6.60 -34.65 10.12
CA VAL A 144 6.93 -34.81 11.54
C VAL A 144 8.16 -35.70 11.65
N VAL A 145 9.18 -35.24 12.38
CA VAL A 145 10.38 -36.02 12.72
C VAL A 145 10.54 -36.02 14.23
N GLY A 146 10.23 -37.15 14.86
CA GLY A 146 10.20 -37.27 16.33
C GLY A 146 9.15 -36.35 16.94
N LYS A 147 9.56 -35.39 17.77
CA LYS A 147 8.68 -34.40 18.44
C LYS A 147 8.68 -33.02 17.78
N LYS A 148 9.29 -32.91 16.59
CA LYS A 148 9.37 -31.67 15.81
C LYS A 148 8.53 -31.77 14.55
N GLY A 149 7.65 -30.79 14.34
CA GLY A 149 6.97 -30.61 13.06
C GLY A 149 7.74 -29.64 12.18
N PHE A 150 7.80 -29.93 10.89
CA PHE A 150 8.37 -29.09 9.85
C PHE A 150 7.24 -28.71 8.89
N LEU A 151 6.97 -27.41 8.76
CA LEU A 151 5.97 -26.88 7.84
C LEU A 151 6.64 -25.93 6.87
N GLU A 152 6.48 -26.21 5.58
CA GLU A 152 7.07 -25.44 4.49
C GLU A 152 5.94 -24.93 3.59
N LEU A 153 5.90 -23.62 3.41
CA LEU A 153 4.97 -22.91 2.52
C LEU A 153 5.77 -22.30 1.37
N THR A 154 5.45 -22.69 0.14
CA THR A 154 6.14 -22.26 -1.07
C THR A 154 5.15 -21.81 -2.13
N GLU A 155 5.48 -20.72 -2.81
CA GLU A 155 4.76 -20.23 -4.00
C GLU A 155 5.51 -20.74 -5.25
N GLU A 156 4.82 -21.44 -6.15
CA GLU A 156 5.35 -21.92 -7.44
C GLU A 156 4.63 -21.23 -8.62
#